data_AF-A0A519UXG3-F1
#
_entry.id   AF-A0A519UXG3-F1
#
_cell.length_a   1.000
_cell.length_b   1.000
_cell.length_c   1.000
_cell.angle_alpha   90.00
_cell.angle_beta   90.00
_cell.angle_gamma   90.00
#
_symmetry.space_group_name_H-M   'P 1'
#
loop_
_entity.id
_entity.type
_entity.pdbx_description
1 polymer ?
#
loop_
_entity_poly.entity_id
_entity_poly.type
_entity_poly.pdbx_seq_one_letter_code
_entity_poly.pdbx_strand_id
1 'polypeptide(L)'
;MGLIKNLISGFIGSVALNLLHETLRKNETNVPKINLLGAEALNKTLINVGQPAITDDEELYKATLKADLISNTMYYSLIGGKSKLIWPKAIILGLSAGIGAVKFPK
;
A
#
# COMPACT_ATOMS: atom_id res chain seq x y z
N MET A 1 -6.18 -2.11 -22.95
CA MET A 1 -6.86 -1.25 -21.95
C MET A 1 -5.93 -0.07 -21.75
N GLY A 2 -6.41 1.18 -21.78
CA GLY A 2 -5.52 2.34 -21.67
C GLY A 2 -4.91 2.48 -20.27
N LEU A 3 -3.76 3.16 -20.18
CA LEU A 3 -3.04 3.44 -18.92
C LEU A 3 -3.96 4.00 -17.82
N ILE A 4 -4.83 4.94 -18.18
CA ILE A 4 -5.80 5.56 -17.26
C ILE A 4 -6.72 4.51 -16.63
N LYS A 5 -7.22 3.56 -17.42
CA LYS A 5 -8.14 2.52 -16.92
C LYS A 5 -7.44 1.52 -16.00
N ASN A 6 -6.16 1.24 -16.26
CA ASN A 6 -5.34 0.43 -15.36
C ASN A 6 -5.07 1.16 -14.03
N LEU A 7 -4.76 2.46 -14.08
CA LEU A 7 -4.59 3.27 -12.87
C LEU A 7 -5.88 3.34 -12.05
N ILE A 8 -7.05 3.51 -12.69
CA ILE A 8 -8.35 3.47 -11.99
C ILE A 8 -8.56 2.12 -11.32
N SER A 9 -8.28 0.99 -12.00
CA SER A 9 -8.41 -0.32 -11.35
C SER A 9 -7.43 -0.51 -10.19
N GLY A 10 -6.20 0.00 -10.32
CA GLY A 10 -5.23 -0.03 -9.24
C GLY A 10 -5.69 0.82 -8.05
N PHE A 11 -6.26 1.98 -8.31
CA PHE A 11 -6.80 2.87 -7.28
C PHE A 11 -7.96 2.22 -6.52
N ILE A 12 -8.89 1.58 -7.23
CA ILE A 12 -9.99 0.82 -6.59
C ILE A 12 -9.43 -0.28 -5.70
N GLY A 13 -8.42 -1.03 -6.16
CA GLY A 13 -7.74 -2.05 -5.36
C GLY A 13 -7.04 -1.47 -4.12
N SER A 14 -6.38 -0.33 -4.28
CA SER A 14 -5.70 0.39 -3.20
C SER A 14 -6.67 0.89 -2.12
N VAL A 15 -7.82 1.45 -2.53
CA VAL A 15 -8.90 1.86 -1.62
C VAL A 15 -9.49 0.64 -0.90
N ALA A 16 -9.74 -0.46 -1.62
CA ALA A 16 -10.27 -1.68 -1.02
C ALA A 16 -9.33 -2.27 0.04
N LEU A 17 -8.01 -2.29 -0.22
CA LEU A 17 -7.01 -2.75 0.74
C LEU A 17 -6.94 -1.85 1.97
N ASN A 18 -6.96 -0.53 1.79
CA ASN A 18 -6.94 0.42 2.90
C ASN A 18 -8.20 0.33 3.77
N LEU A 19 -9.37 0.15 3.16
CA LEU A 19 -10.60 -0.11 3.88
C LEU A 19 -10.52 -1.39 4.70
N LEU A 20 -9.97 -2.48 4.13
CA LEU A 20 -9.76 -3.73 4.86
C LEU A 20 -8.88 -3.52 6.10
N HIS A 21 -7.75 -2.83 5.96
CA HIS A 21 -6.87 -2.52 7.09
C HIS A 21 -7.58 -1.72 8.18
N GLU A 22 -8.30 -0.66 7.81
CA GLU A 22 -9.00 0.19 8.77
C GLU A 22 -10.19 -0.53 9.44
N THR A 23 -10.91 -1.37 8.70
CA THR A 23 -11.98 -2.22 9.24
C THR A 23 -11.43 -3.23 10.24
N LEU A 24 -10.34 -3.93 9.91
CA LEU A 24 -9.70 -4.86 10.83
C LEU A 24 -9.21 -4.13 12.08
N ARG A 25 -8.54 -2.99 11.93
CA ARG A 25 -8.04 -2.18 13.04
C ARG A 25 -9.13 -1.69 13.99
N LYS A 26 -10.33 -1.40 13.48
CA LYS A 26 -11.46 -0.95 14.32
C LYS A 26 -12.16 -2.08 15.06
N ASN A 27 -12.19 -3.28 14.49
CA ASN A 27 -12.98 -4.39 15.02
C ASN A 27 -12.15 -5.41 15.83
N GLU A 28 -10.84 -5.47 15.60
CA GLU A 28 -9.96 -6.46 16.21
C GLU A 28 -8.87 -5.78 17.05
N THR A 29 -8.70 -6.25 18.30
CA THR A 29 -7.71 -5.69 19.24
C THR A 29 -6.30 -6.23 19.03
N ASN A 30 -6.16 -7.38 18.37
CA ASN A 30 -4.87 -8.04 18.12
C ASN A 30 -4.47 -7.98 16.63
N VAL A 31 -4.55 -6.79 16.02
CA VAL A 31 -4.08 -6.59 14.64
C VAL A 31 -2.62 -6.12 14.61
N PRO A 32 -1.85 -6.54 13.59
CA PRO A 32 -0.55 -5.96 13.33
C PRO A 32 -0.65 -4.44 13.12
N LYS A 33 0.24 -3.67 13.76
CA LYS A 33 0.28 -2.20 13.65
C LYS A 33 0.99 -1.76 12.36
N ILE A 34 0.45 -2.17 11.21
CA ILE A 34 1.03 -1.91 9.87
C ILE A 34 1.26 -0.41 9.64
N ASN A 35 0.38 0.44 10.17
CA ASN A 35 0.50 1.90 10.04
C ASN A 35 1.80 2.46 10.63
N LEU A 36 2.30 1.88 11.73
CA LEU A 36 3.57 2.30 12.34
C LEU A 36 4.77 1.91 11.46
N LEU A 37 4.72 0.71 10.86
CA LEU A 37 5.75 0.25 9.92
C LEU A 37 5.79 1.14 8.67
N GLY A 38 4.63 1.52 8.15
CA GLY A 38 4.53 2.45 7.02
C GLY A 38 5.09 3.83 7.35
N ALA A 39 4.77 4.36 8.54
CA ALA A 39 5.27 5.65 9.00
C ALA A 39 6.79 5.66 9.21
N GLU A 40 7.33 4.59 9.80
CA GLU A 40 8.77 4.41 9.96
C GLU A 40 9.46 4.29 8.60
N ALA A 41 8.91 3.50 7.68
CA ALA A 41 9.46 3.35 6.32
C ALA A 41 9.44 4.68 5.55
N LEU A 42 8.37 5.47 5.68
CA LEU A 42 8.27 6.79 5.05
C LEU A 42 9.36 7.72 5.60
N ASN A 43 9.49 7.84 6.93
CA ASN A 43 10.51 8.69 7.53
C ASN A 43 11.93 8.23 7.21
N LYS A 44 12.22 6.92 7.24
CA LYS A 44 13.51 6.37 6.78
C LYS A 44 13.79 6.76 5.33
N THR A 45 12.78 6.68 4.47
CA THR A 45 12.92 7.06 3.06
C THR A 45 13.20 8.55 2.90
N LEU A 46 12.46 9.42 3.60
CA LEU A 46 12.66 10.87 3.59
C LEU A 46 14.10 11.22 4.01
N ILE A 47 14.57 10.68 5.14
CA ILE A 47 15.94 10.87 5.62
C ILE A 47 16.97 10.43 4.58
N ASN A 48 16.76 9.25 3.97
CA ASN A 48 17.67 8.71 2.95
C ASN A 48 17.75 9.58 1.69
N VAL A 49 16.69 10.32 1.35
CA VAL A 49 16.68 11.26 0.22
C VAL A 49 17.01 12.70 0.63
N GLY A 50 17.54 12.91 1.84
CA GLY A 50 17.98 14.22 2.34
C GLY A 50 16.85 15.14 2.80
N GLN A 51 15.65 14.61 3.02
CA GLN A 51 14.50 15.33 3.58
C GLN A 51 14.40 15.11 5.09
N PRO A 52 13.96 16.11 5.87
CA PRO A 52 13.74 15.93 7.30
C PRO A 52 12.62 14.92 7.56
N ALA A 53 12.70 14.23 8.70
CA ALA A 53 11.61 13.39 9.19
C ALA A 53 10.40 14.25 9.57
N ILE A 54 9.20 13.73 9.33
CA ILE A 54 7.95 14.34 9.79
C ILE A 54 7.80 13.98 11.28
N THR A 55 7.75 14.99 12.14
CA THR A 55 7.67 14.83 13.61
C THR A 55 6.25 14.98 14.15
N ASP A 56 5.34 15.59 13.39
CA ASP A 56 3.92 15.65 13.75
C ASP A 56 3.23 14.33 13.40
N ASP A 57 2.60 13.70 14.40
CA ASP A 57 2.00 12.38 14.26
C ASP A 57 0.82 12.37 13.27
N GLU A 58 0.02 13.43 13.23
CA GLU A 58 -1.14 13.52 12.33
C GLU A 58 -0.69 13.73 10.88
N GLU A 59 0.31 14.59 10.67
CA GLU A 59 0.94 14.82 9.38
C GLU A 59 1.63 13.55 8.87
N LEU A 60 2.41 12.87 9.72
CA LEU A 60 3.09 11.63 9.38
C LEU A 60 2.07 10.55 9.01
N TYR A 61 0.98 10.44 9.76
CA TYR A 61 -0.11 9.51 9.45
C TYR A 61 -0.75 9.80 8.10
N LYS A 62 -1.12 11.06 7.83
CA LYS A 62 -1.74 11.46 6.55
C LYS A 62 -0.79 11.27 5.38
N ALA A 63 0.49 11.60 5.55
CA ALA A 63 1.53 11.42 4.53
C ALA A 63 1.74 9.93 4.22
N THR A 64 1.80 9.09 5.25
CA THR A 64 1.91 7.63 5.11
C THR A 64 0.70 7.05 4.38
N LEU A 65 -0.51 7.45 4.76
CA LEU A 65 -1.74 7.00 4.09
C LEU A 65 -1.75 7.38 2.61
N LYS A 66 -1.33 8.60 2.26
CA LYS A 66 -1.20 9.03 0.85
C LYS A 66 -0.16 8.22 0.09
N ALA A 67 1.01 8.03 0.70
CA ALA A 67 2.10 7.26 0.11
C ALA A 67 1.68 5.80 -0.13
N ASP A 68 1.00 5.17 0.83
CA ASP A 68 0.44 3.83 0.70
C ASP A 68 -0.60 3.77 -0.44
N LEU A 69 -1.53 4.72 -0.47
CA LEU A 69 -2.56 4.77 -1.50
C LEU A 69 -1.96 4.87 -2.92
N ILE A 70 -0.94 5.73 -3.09
CA ILE A 70 -0.24 5.93 -4.37
C ILE A 70 0.56 4.66 -4.74
N SER A 71 1.35 4.14 -3.80
CA SER A 71 2.17 2.94 -4.01
C SER A 71 1.33 1.75 -4.42
N ASN A 72 0.23 1.50 -3.69
CA ASN A 72 -0.69 0.40 -3.99
C ASN A 72 -1.48 0.63 -5.28
N THR A 73 -1.82 1.88 -5.62
CA THR A 73 -2.45 2.21 -6.90
C THR A 73 -1.53 1.83 -8.05
N MET A 74 -0.26 2.25 -7.99
CA MET A 74 0.73 1.90 -9.01
C MET A 74 0.94 0.38 -9.07
N TYR A 75 1.11 -0.26 -7.92
CA TYR A 75 1.33 -1.71 -7.82
C TYR A 75 0.18 -2.52 -8.43
N TYR A 76 -1.07 -2.25 -8.03
CA TYR A 76 -2.23 -2.98 -8.52
C TYR A 76 -2.68 -2.57 -9.92
N SER A 77 -2.24 -1.41 -10.44
CA SER A 77 -2.47 -1.06 -11.85
C SER A 77 -1.85 -2.06 -12.82
N LEU A 78 -0.82 -2.80 -12.39
CA LEU A 78 -0.15 -3.87 -13.16
C LEU A 78 -1.05 -5.08 -13.43
N ILE A 79 -2.09 -5.27 -12.61
CA ILE A 79 -3.12 -6.31 -12.82
C ILE A 79 -3.94 -5.98 -14.07
N GLY A 80 -4.25 -4.69 -14.27
CA GLY A 80 -5.10 -4.21 -15.35
C GLY A 80 -4.54 -4.50 -16.75
N GLY A 81 -5.43 -4.77 -17.71
CA GLY A 81 -5.07 -5.01 -19.10
C GLY A 81 -6.05 -5.95 -19.81
N LYS A 82 -6.00 -6.01 -21.15
CA LYS A 82 -6.73 -7.04 -21.90
C LYS A 82 -5.84 -8.29 -21.97
N SER A 83 -5.92 -9.14 -20.95
CA SER A 83 -5.16 -10.40 -20.93
C SER A 83 -6.01 -11.50 -20.31
N LYS A 84 -5.89 -12.73 -20.83
CA LYS A 84 -6.45 -13.92 -20.17
C LYS A 84 -5.81 -14.17 -18.78
N LEU A 85 -4.71 -13.48 -18.47
CA LEU A 85 -3.92 -13.64 -17.26
C LEU A 85 -4.27 -12.67 -16.12
N ILE A 86 -5.42 -11.97 -16.17
CA ILE A 86 -5.81 -11.02 -15.10
C ILE A 86 -5.83 -11.70 -13.72
N TRP A 87 -6.45 -12.88 -13.62
CA TRP A 87 -6.53 -13.63 -12.36
C TRP A 87 -5.17 -14.16 -11.89
N PRO A 88 -4.37 -14.84 -12.73
CA PRO A 88 -2.99 -15.18 -12.36
C PRO A 88 -2.16 -13.98 -11.87
N LYS A 89 -2.25 -12.83 -12.55
CA LYS A 89 -1.56 -11.61 -12.13
C LYS A 89 -2.02 -11.13 -10.77
N ALA A 90 -3.34 -11.08 -10.54
CA ALA A 90 -3.90 -10.64 -9.27
C ALA A 90 -3.43 -11.53 -8.11
N ILE A 91 -3.44 -12.87 -8.31
CA ILE A 91 -2.98 -13.83 -7.30
C ILE A 91 -1.49 -13.64 -7.03
N ILE A 92 -0.66 -13.61 -8.08
CA ILE A 92 0.80 -13.46 -7.92
C ILE A 92 1.14 -12.15 -7.22
N LEU A 93 0.57 -11.03 -7.68
CA LEU A 93 0.84 -9.71 -7.10
C LEU A 93 0.30 -9.58 -5.67
N GLY A 94 -0.87 -10.15 -5.37
CA GLY A 94 -1.42 -10.18 -4.01
C GLY A 94 -0.54 -10.99 -3.07
N LEU A 95 -0.13 -12.19 -3.49
CA LEU A 95 0.76 -13.05 -2.70
C LEU A 95 2.15 -12.43 -2.51
N SER A 96 2.74 -11.81 -3.55
CA SER A 96 4.05 -11.17 -3.39
C SER A 96 4.01 -9.96 -2.47
N ALA A 97 2.92 -9.18 -2.47
CA ALA A 97 2.73 -8.09 -1.51
C ALA A 97 2.61 -8.64 -0.07
N GLY A 98 1.78 -9.67 0.14
CA GLY A 98 1.60 -10.28 1.45
C GLY A 98 2.88 -10.96 1.99
N ILE A 99 3.58 -11.74 1.14
CA ILE A 99 4.85 -12.37 1.51
C ILE A 99 5.92 -11.31 1.78
N GLY A 100 5.97 -10.25 0.97
CA GLY A 100 6.85 -9.11 1.21
C GLY A 100 6.62 -8.51 2.59
N ALA A 101 5.36 -8.22 2.94
CA ALA A 101 5.00 -7.66 4.24
C ALA A 101 5.42 -8.55 5.43
N VAL A 102 5.42 -9.88 5.28
CA VAL A 102 5.82 -10.83 6.34
C VAL A 102 7.34 -11.03 6.39
N LYS A 103 8.03 -11.04 5.25
CA LYS A 103 9.47 -11.37 5.17
C LYS A 103 10.40 -10.17 5.28
N PHE A 104 9.93 -8.94 5.10
CA PHE A 104 10.79 -7.78 5.31
C PHE A 104 11.21 -7.72 6.80
N PRO A 105 12.52 -7.73 7.10
CA PRO A 105 12.99 -7.66 8.46
C PRO A 105 12.59 -6.32 9.10
N LYS A 106 12.33 -6.36 10.42
CA LYS A 106 12.18 -5.17 11.25
C LYS A 106 13.45 -4.32 11.22
#